data_AF-A0A355TVQ8-F1
#
_entry.id   AF-A0A355TVQ8-F1
#
_cell.length_a   1.000
_cell.length_b   1.000
_cell.length_c   1.000
_cell.angle_alpha   90.00
_cell.angle_beta   90.00
_cell.angle_gamma   90.00
#
_symmetry.space_group_name_H-M   'P 1'
#
loop_
_entity.id
_entity.type
_entity.pdbx_description
1 polymer ?
#
loop_
_entity_poly.entity_id
_entity_poly.type
_entity_poly.pdbx_seq_one_letter_code
_entity_poly.pdbx_strand_id
1 'polypeptide(L)'
;MSDNITNKAEKTKDIALEYLNGNYDDVFTALGYSDSDWAYDYSTVKFNSAKYSKSVEVRVYEIDGKYFFKDDYFKLYMEDDAVLFFKNIVNKYKKENEIKVRFISPELPDLLSTKATFLDYAASSECNLEIYIISSSEFNKSDIDAILSEICNAKIMGIFRFTVTNDKDLLSACSISEIVNEKTDSIIEKKSYSIDSSFKAVE
;
A
#
# COMPACT_ATOMS: atom_id res chain seq x y z
N MET A 1 0.78 -28.26 -27.06
CA MET A 1 0.81 -27.88 -25.62
C MET A 1 0.75 -26.36 -25.41
N SER A 2 1.23 -25.54 -26.36
CA SER A 2 1.09 -24.06 -26.32
C SER A 2 -0.37 -23.58 -26.30
N ASP A 3 -1.24 -24.23 -27.07
CA ASP A 3 -2.60 -23.72 -27.32
C ASP A 3 -3.50 -23.79 -26.08
N ASN A 4 -3.24 -24.74 -25.17
CA ASN A 4 -3.97 -24.85 -23.89
C ASN A 4 -3.56 -23.77 -22.89
N ILE A 5 -2.28 -23.35 -22.89
CA ILE A 5 -1.77 -22.33 -21.96
C ILE A 5 -2.26 -20.94 -22.39
N THR A 6 -2.20 -20.64 -23.69
CA THR A 6 -2.71 -19.37 -24.24
C THR A 6 -4.21 -19.22 -23.97
N ASN A 7 -4.99 -20.30 -24.12
CA ASN A 7 -6.43 -20.28 -23.86
C ASN A 7 -6.75 -20.06 -22.36
N LYS A 8 -6.00 -20.70 -21.45
CA LYS A 8 -6.15 -20.46 -20.00
C LYS A 8 -5.81 -19.02 -19.62
N ALA A 9 -4.70 -18.48 -20.12
CA ALA A 9 -4.27 -17.12 -19.78
C ALA A 9 -5.29 -16.06 -20.22
N GLU A 10 -5.81 -16.15 -21.45
CA GLU A 10 -6.83 -15.20 -21.93
C GLU A 10 -8.14 -15.35 -21.13
N LYS A 11 -8.61 -16.58 -20.90
CA LYS A 11 -9.80 -16.82 -20.07
C LYS A 11 -9.64 -16.23 -18.66
N THR A 12 -8.49 -16.43 -18.01
CA THR A 12 -8.23 -15.92 -16.66
C THR A 12 -8.18 -14.39 -16.64
N LYS A 13 -7.64 -13.76 -17.69
CA LYS A 13 -7.69 -12.29 -17.82
C LYS A 13 -9.12 -11.79 -17.96
N ASP A 14 -9.94 -12.43 -18.79
CA ASP A 14 -11.32 -12.02 -19.03
C ASP A 14 -12.17 -12.08 -17.75
N ILE A 15 -12.11 -13.20 -17.01
CA ILE A 15 -12.87 -13.34 -15.76
C ILE A 15 -12.38 -12.40 -14.66
N ALA A 16 -11.07 -12.11 -14.60
CA ALA A 16 -10.52 -11.16 -13.64
C ALA A 16 -10.93 -9.71 -13.99
N LEU A 17 -11.01 -9.40 -15.28
CA LEU A 17 -11.51 -8.11 -15.77
C LEU A 17 -13.00 -7.92 -15.45
N GLU A 18 -13.82 -8.96 -15.66
CA GLU A 18 -15.23 -8.95 -15.26
C GLU A 18 -15.40 -8.72 -13.76
N TYR A 19 -14.58 -9.39 -12.93
CA TYR A 19 -14.55 -9.17 -11.48
C TYR A 19 -14.24 -7.70 -11.13
N LEU A 20 -13.20 -7.11 -11.71
CA LEU A 20 -12.82 -5.72 -11.44
C LEU A 20 -13.92 -4.74 -11.86
N ASN A 21 -14.45 -4.89 -13.08
CA ASN A 21 -15.52 -4.03 -13.61
C ASN A 21 -16.83 -4.15 -12.80
N GLY A 22 -17.07 -5.29 -12.15
CA GLY A 22 -18.22 -5.48 -11.28
C GLY A 22 -18.09 -4.83 -9.90
N ASN A 23 -16.86 -4.55 -9.45
CA ASN A 23 -16.58 -4.04 -8.11
C ASN A 23 -16.19 -2.56 -8.09
N TYR A 24 -15.61 -2.04 -9.18
CA TYR A 24 -14.99 -0.72 -9.21
C TYR A 24 -15.45 0.12 -10.40
N ASP A 25 -15.64 1.41 -10.15
CA ASP A 25 -15.90 2.42 -11.19
C ASP A 25 -14.56 2.94 -11.75
N ASP A 26 -13.95 2.13 -12.61
CA ASP A 26 -12.68 2.37 -13.30
C ASP A 26 -12.62 1.56 -14.60
N VAL A 27 -11.64 1.86 -15.44
CA VAL A 27 -11.34 1.12 -16.67
C VAL A 27 -10.00 0.41 -16.51
N PHE A 28 -10.01 -0.90 -16.72
CA PHE A 28 -8.83 -1.75 -16.54
C PHE A 28 -8.35 -2.33 -17.87
N THR A 29 -7.03 -2.31 -18.07
CA THR A 29 -6.37 -2.94 -19.23
C THR A 29 -5.39 -3.99 -18.75
N ALA A 30 -5.51 -5.23 -19.23
CA ALA A 30 -4.59 -6.31 -18.85
C ALA A 30 -3.15 -6.00 -19.29
N LEU A 31 -2.20 -6.15 -18.37
CA LEU A 31 -0.76 -5.96 -18.58
C LEU A 31 -0.01 -7.30 -18.65
N GLY A 32 -0.46 -8.31 -17.91
CA GLY A 32 0.25 -9.58 -17.84
C GLY A 32 -0.48 -10.66 -17.05
N TYR A 33 -0.01 -11.89 -17.21
CA TYR A 33 -0.53 -13.09 -16.54
C TYR A 33 0.63 -13.93 -16.02
N SER A 34 0.45 -14.56 -14.87
CA SER A 34 1.35 -15.58 -14.32
C SER A 34 0.49 -16.72 -13.79
N ASP A 35 0.83 -17.96 -14.14
CA ASP A 35 0.06 -19.12 -13.70
C ASP A 35 0.41 -19.50 -12.26
N SER A 36 -0.48 -20.27 -11.62
CA SER A 36 -0.22 -20.93 -10.34
C SER A 36 0.97 -21.87 -10.47
N ASP A 37 1.72 -22.02 -9.39
CA ASP A 37 2.87 -22.92 -9.32
C ASP A 37 2.91 -23.69 -7.98
N TRP A 38 4.05 -24.31 -7.66
CA TRP A 38 4.20 -25.08 -6.43
C TRP A 38 4.20 -24.22 -5.16
N ALA A 39 4.48 -22.92 -5.29
CA ALA A 39 4.52 -21.96 -4.19
C ALA A 39 3.19 -21.21 -4.03
N TYR A 40 2.41 -21.07 -5.11
CA TYR A 40 1.15 -20.32 -5.12
C TYR A 40 0.04 -21.09 -5.83
N ASP A 41 -1.07 -21.31 -5.11
CA ASP A 41 -2.26 -22.02 -5.60
C ASP A 41 -3.23 -21.14 -6.40
N TYR A 42 -2.81 -19.93 -6.76
CA TYR A 42 -3.56 -18.96 -7.55
C TYR A 42 -2.78 -18.52 -8.79
N SER A 43 -3.51 -18.18 -9.85
CA SER A 43 -2.96 -17.41 -10.96
C SER A 43 -2.99 -15.92 -10.62
N THR A 44 -2.08 -15.14 -11.21
CA THR A 44 -2.00 -13.70 -11.03
C THR A 44 -2.23 -12.99 -12.36
N VAL A 45 -3.12 -11.99 -12.37
CA VAL A 45 -3.32 -11.08 -13.51
C VAL A 45 -2.97 -9.66 -13.07
N LYS A 46 -2.17 -8.96 -13.86
CA LYS A 46 -1.88 -7.55 -13.65
C LYS A 46 -2.71 -6.70 -14.59
N PHE A 47 -3.33 -5.66 -14.08
CA PHE A 47 -4.08 -4.68 -14.85
C PHE A 47 -3.51 -3.28 -14.64
N ASN A 48 -3.64 -2.40 -15.62
CA ASN A 48 -3.47 -0.96 -15.44
C ASN A 48 -4.83 -0.33 -15.13
N SER A 49 -4.91 0.43 -14.05
CA SER A 49 -6.04 1.33 -13.75
C SER A 49 -5.91 2.60 -14.58
N ALA A 50 -6.96 2.95 -15.35
CA ALA A 50 -7.00 4.22 -16.07
C ALA A 50 -7.13 5.40 -15.11
N LYS A 51 -7.95 5.27 -14.06
CA LYS A 51 -8.19 6.32 -13.06
C LYS A 51 -6.93 6.73 -12.31
N TYR A 52 -6.09 5.78 -11.93
CA TYR A 52 -4.89 6.03 -11.13
C TYR A 52 -3.59 5.97 -11.92
N SER A 53 -3.63 5.51 -13.19
CA SER A 53 -2.43 5.28 -14.02
C SER A 53 -1.37 4.41 -13.31
N LYS A 54 -1.84 3.42 -12.54
CA LYS A 54 -1.02 2.50 -11.73
C LYS A 54 -1.48 1.06 -11.96
N SER A 55 -0.59 0.09 -11.71
CA SER A 55 -0.93 -1.32 -11.83
C SER A 55 -1.66 -1.86 -10.61
N VAL A 56 -2.51 -2.84 -10.85
CA VAL A 56 -3.32 -3.60 -9.89
C VAL A 56 -3.04 -5.07 -10.10
N GLU A 57 -2.89 -5.82 -9.04
CA GLU A 57 -2.78 -7.27 -9.05
C GLU A 57 -4.11 -7.91 -8.64
N VAL A 58 -4.57 -8.87 -9.45
CA VAL A 58 -5.69 -9.75 -9.12
C VAL A 58 -5.18 -11.18 -9.01
N ARG A 59 -5.42 -11.81 -7.87
CA ARG A 59 -5.21 -13.23 -7.61
C ARG A 59 -6.49 -13.98 -7.89
N VAL A 60 -6.38 -15.01 -8.72
CA VAL A 60 -7.48 -15.82 -9.18
C VAL A 60 -7.28 -17.25 -8.69
N TYR A 61 -8.12 -17.67 -7.75
CA TYR A 61 -8.15 -19.02 -7.20
C TYR A 61 -9.21 -19.83 -7.96
N GLU A 62 -8.86 -21.04 -8.39
CA GLU A 62 -9.81 -21.98 -8.99
C GLU A 62 -9.98 -23.19 -8.06
N ILE A 63 -11.16 -23.31 -7.45
CA ILE A 63 -11.49 -24.41 -6.53
C ILE A 63 -12.75 -25.09 -7.05
N ASP A 64 -12.64 -26.37 -7.42
CA ASP A 64 -13.75 -27.19 -7.96
C ASP A 64 -14.49 -26.52 -9.13
N GLY A 65 -13.74 -25.86 -10.02
CA GLY A 65 -14.27 -25.14 -11.18
C GLY A 65 -14.97 -23.81 -10.86
N LYS A 66 -14.87 -23.33 -9.62
CA LYS A 66 -15.34 -22.00 -9.19
C LYS A 66 -14.15 -21.05 -9.02
N TYR A 67 -14.33 -19.81 -9.43
CA TYR A 67 -13.32 -18.77 -9.31
C TYR A 67 -13.56 -17.88 -8.09
N PHE A 68 -12.51 -17.63 -7.32
CA PHE A 68 -12.47 -16.66 -6.24
C PHE A 68 -11.37 -15.65 -6.50
N PHE A 69 -11.62 -14.39 -6.11
CA PHE A 69 -10.77 -13.28 -6.48
C PHE A 69 -10.33 -12.53 -5.23
N LYS A 70 -9.08 -12.12 -5.24
CA LYS A 70 -8.54 -11.12 -4.31
C LYS A 70 -7.71 -10.13 -5.09
N ASP A 71 -7.82 -8.86 -4.74
CA ASP A 71 -7.11 -7.80 -5.45
C ASP A 71 -6.47 -6.81 -4.49
N ASP A 72 -5.59 -5.99 -5.04
CA ASP A 72 -4.89 -4.95 -4.30
C ASP A 72 -5.28 -3.53 -4.71
N TYR A 73 -6.44 -3.36 -5.35
CA TYR A 73 -6.95 -2.07 -5.83
C TYR A 73 -7.17 -1.07 -4.69
N PHE A 74 -7.48 -1.57 -3.49
CA PHE A 74 -7.60 -0.75 -2.27
C PHE A 74 -6.38 0.10 -1.97
N LYS A 75 -5.19 -0.37 -2.35
CA LYS A 75 -3.95 0.39 -2.18
C LYS A 75 -3.96 1.68 -2.99
N LEU A 76 -4.65 1.70 -4.13
CA LEU A 76 -4.74 2.86 -5.00
C LEU A 76 -5.78 3.86 -4.50
N TYR A 77 -7.00 3.41 -4.22
CA TYR A 77 -8.07 4.33 -3.85
C TYR A 77 -7.97 4.84 -2.40
N MET A 78 -7.23 4.17 -1.51
CA MET A 78 -7.00 4.61 -0.13
C MET A 78 -5.72 5.46 0.05
N GLU A 79 -4.85 5.55 -0.96
CA GLU A 79 -3.52 6.17 -0.81
C GLU A 79 -3.59 7.63 -0.35
N ASP A 80 -4.38 8.45 -1.04
CA ASP A 80 -4.51 9.88 -0.74
C ASP A 80 -5.14 10.12 0.65
N ASP A 81 -6.14 9.31 1.02
CA ASP A 81 -6.77 9.37 2.35
C ASP A 81 -5.79 8.99 3.46
N ALA A 82 -4.96 7.95 3.23
CA ALA A 82 -3.92 7.54 4.17
C ALA A 82 -2.85 8.63 4.33
N VAL A 83 -2.37 9.19 3.23
CA VAL A 83 -1.41 10.31 3.23
C VAL A 83 -1.97 11.48 4.02
N LEU A 84 -3.23 11.86 3.77
CA LEU A 84 -3.89 12.95 4.48
C LEU A 84 -4.04 12.66 5.98
N PHE A 85 -4.41 11.43 6.35
CA PHE A 85 -4.54 11.01 7.74
C PHE A 85 -3.24 11.21 8.51
N PHE A 86 -2.12 10.66 8.03
CA PHE A 86 -0.83 10.81 8.71
C PHE A 86 -0.31 12.23 8.65
N LYS A 87 -0.54 12.96 7.54
CA LYS A 87 -0.17 14.37 7.42
C LYS A 87 -0.88 15.22 8.48
N ASN A 88 -2.14 14.93 8.76
CA ASN A 88 -2.90 15.63 9.81
C ASN A 88 -2.37 15.35 11.21
N ILE A 89 -1.84 14.15 11.47
CA ILE A 89 -1.15 13.83 12.75
C ILE A 89 0.15 14.64 12.86
N VAL A 90 1.01 14.55 11.83
CA VAL A 90 2.35 15.16 11.85
C VAL A 90 2.29 16.70 11.83
N ASN A 91 1.32 17.30 11.13
CA ASN A 91 1.19 18.75 11.04
C ASN A 91 0.86 19.44 12.36
N LYS A 92 0.38 18.72 13.38
CA LYS A 92 0.17 19.26 14.74
C LYS A 92 1.46 19.81 15.35
N TYR A 93 2.59 19.30 14.88
CA TYR A 93 3.94 19.64 15.36
C TYR A 93 4.62 20.72 14.49
N LYS A 94 3.86 21.37 13.58
CA LYS A 94 4.26 22.56 12.78
C LYS A 94 5.57 22.41 12.00
N LYS A 95 5.90 21.19 11.57
CA LYS A 95 7.02 20.93 10.67
C LYS A 95 6.52 20.81 9.24
N GLU A 96 7.22 21.44 8.31
CA GLU A 96 7.04 21.13 6.90
C GLU A 96 7.44 19.68 6.68
N ASN A 97 6.51 18.89 6.15
CA ASN A 97 6.71 17.46 5.96
C ASN A 97 5.99 16.98 4.71
N GLU A 98 6.50 15.89 4.20
CA GLU A 98 5.81 15.04 3.24
C GLU A 98 5.62 13.65 3.81
N ILE A 99 4.46 13.09 3.50
CA ILE A 99 4.07 11.75 3.89
C ILE A 99 3.99 10.91 2.63
N LYS A 100 4.65 9.75 2.65
CA LYS A 100 4.39 8.67 1.70
C LYS A 100 3.91 7.45 2.46
N VAL A 101 2.98 6.72 1.85
CA VAL A 101 2.36 5.53 2.43
C VAL A 101 2.60 4.34 1.50
N ARG A 102 2.99 3.21 2.06
CA ARG A 102 3.01 1.92 1.37
C ARG A 102 2.16 0.93 2.15
N PHE A 103 1.17 0.34 1.48
CA PHE A 103 0.37 -0.74 2.04
C PHE A 103 1.17 -2.05 1.98
N ILE A 104 1.37 -2.68 3.14
CA ILE A 104 2.15 -3.93 3.24
C ILE A 104 1.26 -5.13 2.89
N SER A 105 0.02 -5.12 3.38
CA SER A 105 -0.94 -6.18 3.11
C SER A 105 -1.20 -6.26 1.61
N PRO A 106 -1.12 -7.45 1.01
CA PRO A 106 -1.37 -7.58 -0.40
C PRO A 106 -2.85 -7.50 -0.74
N GLU A 107 -3.73 -7.67 0.25
CA GLU A 107 -5.18 -7.78 0.11
C GLU A 107 -5.84 -6.94 1.20
N LEU A 108 -7.06 -6.50 0.94
CA LEU A 108 -7.90 -5.89 1.96
C LEU A 108 -8.37 -7.00 2.94
N PRO A 109 -8.40 -6.76 4.27
CA PRO A 109 -8.99 -7.69 5.23
C PRO A 109 -10.38 -8.18 4.83
N ASP A 110 -10.64 -9.48 5.00
CA ASP A 110 -11.91 -10.12 4.60
C ASP A 110 -13.15 -9.50 5.31
N LEU A 111 -12.95 -8.82 6.46
CA LEU A 111 -14.01 -8.11 7.17
C LEU A 111 -14.44 -6.80 6.50
N LEU A 112 -13.65 -6.28 5.57
CA LEU A 112 -13.89 -5.03 4.86
C LEU A 112 -14.39 -5.30 3.44
N SER A 113 -15.37 -4.52 3.01
CA SER A 113 -15.83 -4.56 1.62
C SER A 113 -14.89 -3.74 0.71
N THR A 114 -14.96 -3.97 -0.59
CA THR A 114 -14.27 -3.19 -1.64
C THR A 114 -14.65 -1.70 -1.68
N LYS A 115 -15.67 -1.29 -0.91
CA LYS A 115 -16.09 0.11 -0.74
C LYS A 115 -15.62 0.74 0.57
N ALA A 116 -14.88 -0.01 1.40
CA ALA A 116 -14.32 0.51 2.64
C ALA A 116 -13.38 1.68 2.35
N THR A 117 -13.36 2.66 3.25
CA THR A 117 -12.45 3.81 3.22
C THR A 117 -11.16 3.49 3.97
N PHE A 118 -10.16 4.38 3.87
CA PHE A 118 -8.97 4.26 4.71
C PHE A 118 -9.31 4.30 6.21
N LEU A 119 -10.29 5.10 6.61
CA LEU A 119 -10.70 5.19 8.02
C LEU A 119 -11.32 3.89 8.52
N ASP A 120 -12.09 3.19 7.68
CA ASP A 120 -12.61 1.86 8.00
C ASP A 120 -11.45 0.86 8.17
N TYR A 121 -10.43 0.94 7.32
CA TYR A 121 -9.25 0.09 7.44
C TYR A 121 -8.45 0.40 8.71
N ALA A 122 -8.20 1.69 9.01
CA ALA A 122 -7.56 2.11 10.26
C ALA A 122 -8.33 1.61 11.50
N ALA A 123 -9.66 1.65 11.46
CA ALA A 123 -10.51 1.18 12.56
C ALA A 123 -10.55 -0.36 12.72
N SER A 124 -10.15 -1.13 11.69
CA SER A 124 -10.21 -2.59 11.70
C SER A 124 -9.25 -3.25 12.69
N SER A 125 -8.24 -2.54 13.21
CA SER A 125 -7.10 -3.09 13.95
C SER A 125 -6.23 -4.08 13.14
N GLU A 126 -6.48 -4.24 11.84
CA GLU A 126 -5.67 -5.01 10.89
C GLU A 126 -4.85 -4.09 9.97
N CYS A 127 -4.95 -2.77 10.15
CA CYS A 127 -4.23 -1.79 9.36
C CYS A 127 -2.71 -1.93 9.56
N ASN A 128 -2.02 -2.40 8.53
CA ASN A 128 -0.57 -2.58 8.54
C ASN A 128 0.07 -1.85 7.35
N LEU A 129 0.87 -0.84 7.67
CA LEU A 129 1.40 0.11 6.69
C LEU A 129 2.89 0.33 6.87
N GLU A 130 3.48 0.94 5.87
CA GLU A 130 4.79 1.53 6.01
C GLU A 130 4.73 3.00 5.63
N ILE A 131 5.10 3.84 6.59
CA ILE A 131 4.92 5.28 6.53
C ILE A 131 6.28 5.94 6.51
N TYR A 132 6.45 6.86 5.58
CA TYR A 132 7.64 7.68 5.45
C TYR A 132 7.26 9.13 5.74
N ILE A 133 7.77 9.64 6.84
CA ILE A 133 7.62 11.01 7.31
C ILE A 133 8.92 11.71 6.98
N ILE A 134 8.89 12.55 5.95
CA ILE A 134 10.08 13.16 5.38
C ILE A 134 10.02 14.66 5.64
N SER A 135 11.08 15.23 6.19
CA SER A 135 11.13 16.62 6.64
C SER A 135 12.48 17.25 6.30
N SER A 136 12.49 18.58 6.20
CA SER A 136 13.72 19.39 6.08
C SER A 136 14.43 19.61 7.42
N SER A 137 13.83 19.16 8.52
CA SER A 137 14.38 19.29 9.87
C SER A 137 14.06 18.06 10.74
N GLU A 138 15.00 17.71 11.62
CA GLU A 138 14.87 16.61 12.58
C GLU A 138 13.67 16.80 13.51
N PHE A 139 12.86 15.76 13.71
CA PHE A 139 11.88 15.73 14.79
C PHE A 139 12.60 15.48 16.11
N ASN A 140 12.24 16.26 17.15
CA ASN A 140 12.72 15.96 18.49
C ASN A 140 12.03 14.67 19.00
N LYS A 141 12.63 14.03 20.01
CA LYS A 141 12.12 12.76 20.53
C LYS A 141 10.69 12.87 21.07
N SER A 142 10.34 13.97 21.74
CA SER A 142 8.98 14.18 22.26
C SER A 142 7.92 14.28 21.16
N ASP A 143 8.22 14.90 20.02
CA ASP A 143 7.31 15.01 18.88
C ASP A 143 7.10 13.61 18.26
N ILE A 144 8.19 12.86 18.07
CA ILE A 144 8.14 11.47 17.57
C ILE A 144 7.27 10.60 18.49
N ASP A 145 7.53 10.64 19.80
CA ASP A 145 6.80 9.82 20.77
C ASP A 145 5.30 10.19 20.82
N ALA A 146 4.97 11.47 20.67
CA ALA A 146 3.57 11.93 20.61
C ALA A 146 2.87 11.49 19.31
N ILE A 147 3.54 11.62 18.15
CA ILE A 147 3.05 11.10 16.86
C ILE A 147 2.79 9.60 16.94
N LEU A 148 3.76 8.81 17.41
CA LEU A 148 3.63 7.36 17.53
C LEU A 148 2.54 6.98 18.53
N SER A 149 2.37 7.72 19.62
CA SER A 149 1.29 7.49 20.58
C SER A 149 -0.10 7.68 19.96
N GLU A 150 -0.28 8.71 19.12
CA GLU A 150 -1.54 8.91 18.38
C GLU A 150 -1.83 7.75 17.41
N ILE A 151 -0.80 7.24 16.74
CA ILE A 151 -0.90 6.11 15.81
C ILE A 151 -1.23 4.81 16.56
N CYS A 152 -0.57 4.55 17.70
CA CYS A 152 -0.89 3.43 18.58
C CYS A 152 -2.33 3.50 19.09
N ASN A 153 -2.82 4.69 19.47
CA ASN A 153 -4.20 4.90 19.92
C ASN A 153 -5.22 4.64 18.79
N ALA A 154 -4.84 4.93 17.54
CA ALA A 154 -5.60 4.58 16.35
C ALA A 154 -5.52 3.09 15.98
N LYS A 155 -4.73 2.29 16.72
CA LYS A 155 -4.51 0.85 16.49
C LYS A 155 -3.99 0.52 15.08
N ILE A 156 -3.07 1.34 14.59
CA ILE A 156 -2.40 1.10 13.31
C ILE A 156 -1.04 0.46 13.57
N MET A 157 -0.76 -0.65 12.88
CA MET A 157 0.51 -1.37 12.91
C MET A 157 1.40 -0.94 11.73
N GLY A 158 2.68 -1.26 11.84
CA GLY A 158 3.59 -1.15 10.71
C GLY A 158 4.94 -0.56 11.03
N ILE A 159 5.58 0.02 10.01
CA ILE A 159 6.91 0.63 10.12
C ILE A 159 6.81 2.12 9.81
N PHE A 160 7.30 2.95 10.71
CA PHE A 160 7.25 4.41 10.64
C PHE A 160 8.67 4.95 10.56
N ARG A 161 8.99 5.68 9.50
CA ARG A 161 10.33 6.23 9.27
C ARG A 161 10.29 7.74 9.27
N PHE A 162 11.09 8.32 10.13
CA PHE A 162 11.36 9.75 10.18
C PHE A 162 12.68 9.98 9.45
N THR A 163 12.60 10.63 8.29
CA THR A 163 13.75 10.88 7.43
C THR A 163 13.96 12.38 7.29
N VAL A 164 15.19 12.83 7.44
CA VAL A 164 15.59 14.22 7.24
C VAL A 164 16.39 14.35 5.96
N THR A 165 16.02 15.29 5.11
CA THR A 165 16.75 15.60 3.87
C THR A 165 16.74 17.11 3.60
N ASN A 166 17.84 17.62 3.05
CA ASN A 166 17.90 18.99 2.55
C ASN A 166 17.48 19.09 1.08
N ASP A 167 17.24 17.96 0.41
CA ASP A 167 16.77 17.90 -0.96
C ASP A 167 15.24 18.08 -0.99
N LYS A 168 14.81 19.28 -1.38
CA LYS A 168 13.41 19.67 -1.42
C LYS A 168 12.63 19.02 -2.57
N ASP A 169 13.33 18.52 -3.59
CA ASP A 169 12.72 17.94 -4.79
C ASP A 169 12.73 16.40 -4.75
N LEU A 170 13.49 15.81 -3.82
CA LEU A 170 13.60 14.35 -3.64
C LEU A 170 12.25 13.64 -3.64
N LEU A 171 11.26 14.27 -3.04
CA LEU A 171 9.95 13.72 -2.79
C LEU A 171 8.97 13.80 -3.96
N SER A 172 9.11 14.83 -4.79
CA SER A 172 8.33 15.01 -6.02
C SER A 172 8.96 14.24 -7.18
N ALA A 173 10.27 13.98 -7.12
CA ALA A 173 11.05 13.35 -8.17
C ALA A 173 11.21 11.83 -8.02
N CYS A 174 11.10 11.27 -6.82
CA CYS A 174 11.41 9.87 -6.55
C CYS A 174 10.28 9.11 -5.85
N SER A 175 10.16 7.83 -6.18
CA SER A 175 9.39 6.85 -5.44
C SER A 175 10.02 6.57 -4.07
N ILE A 176 9.22 6.00 -3.15
CA ILE A 176 9.69 5.54 -1.84
C ILE A 176 10.91 4.62 -1.97
N SER A 177 10.87 3.67 -2.91
CA SER A 177 11.96 2.70 -3.12
C SER A 177 13.25 3.38 -3.53
N GLU A 178 13.18 4.37 -4.43
CA GLU A 178 14.35 5.14 -4.88
C GLU A 178 14.93 5.97 -3.72
N ILE A 179 14.07 6.63 -2.94
CA ILE A 179 14.51 7.41 -1.77
C ILE A 179 15.27 6.52 -0.76
N VAL A 180 14.71 5.35 -0.46
CA VAL A 180 15.24 4.47 0.60
C VAL A 180 16.48 3.70 0.18
N ASN A 181 16.56 3.27 -1.09
CA ASN A 181 17.60 2.35 -1.55
C ASN A 181 18.69 3.03 -2.37
N GLU A 182 18.40 4.14 -3.05
CA GLU A 182 19.29 4.72 -4.06
C GLU A 182 19.73 6.15 -3.75
N LYS A 183 18.95 6.90 -2.97
CA LYS A 183 19.24 8.30 -2.61
C LYS A 183 19.73 8.48 -1.18
N THR A 184 20.41 7.49 -0.62
CA THR A 184 20.90 7.51 0.77
C THR A 184 21.83 8.70 1.07
N ASP A 185 22.61 9.16 0.08
CA ASP A 185 23.52 10.30 0.23
C ASP A 185 22.80 11.64 0.46
N SER A 186 21.51 11.72 0.10
CA SER A 186 20.67 12.89 0.34
C SER A 186 19.95 12.83 1.71
N ILE A 187 20.13 11.75 2.47
CA ILE A 187 19.51 11.54 3.78
C ILE A 187 20.50 11.95 4.87
N ILE A 188 20.05 12.85 5.75
CA ILE A 188 20.82 13.41 6.86
C ILE A 188 20.59 12.60 8.12
N GLU A 189 19.33 12.25 8.39
CA GLU A 189 18.94 11.44 9.54
C GLU A 189 17.85 10.45 9.11
N LYS A 190 17.88 9.25 9.71
CA LYS A 190 16.84 8.24 9.57
C LYS A 190 16.60 7.56 10.91
N LYS A 191 15.40 7.75 11.47
CA LYS A 191 14.89 6.98 12.61
C LYS A 191 13.76 6.08 12.12
N SER A 192 13.75 4.82 12.56
CA SER A 192 12.71 3.85 12.20
C SER A 192 12.07 3.34 13.47
N TYR A 193 10.76 3.15 13.43
CA TYR A 193 9.99 2.59 14.53
C TYR A 193 9.05 1.53 13.97
N SER A 194 8.86 0.45 14.70
CA SER A 194 7.87 -0.59 14.43
C SER A 194 6.75 -0.51 15.46
N ILE A 195 5.51 -0.64 15.00
CA ILE A 195 4.33 -0.85 15.85
C ILE A 195 3.77 -2.22 15.50
N ASP A 196 3.81 -3.15 16.46
CA ASP A 196 3.29 -4.50 16.30
C ASP A 196 1.82 -4.61 16.77
N SER A 197 1.29 -5.84 16.82
CA SER A 197 -0.08 -6.12 17.26
C SER A 197 -0.36 -5.81 18.74
N SER A 198 0.66 -5.47 19.53
CA SER A 198 0.50 -4.93 20.89
C SER A 198 0.24 -3.42 20.92
N PHE A 199 0.31 -2.76 19.75
CA PHE A 199 0.15 -1.31 19.58
C PHE A 199 1.13 -0.51 20.45
N LYS A 200 2.39 -0.94 20.44
CA LYS A 200 3.51 -0.27 21.09
C LYS A 200 4.60 0.00 20.09
N ALA A 201 5.12 1.22 20.12
CA ALA A 201 6.24 1.59 19.27
C ALA A 201 7.56 1.09 19.86
N VAL A 202 8.38 0.47 19.01
CA VAL A 202 9.75 0.03 19.30
C VAL A 202 10.65 0.58 18.21
N GLU A 203 11.76 1.22 18.59
CA GLU A 203 12.78 1.72 17.65
C GLU A 203 13.55 0.57 16.98
#